data_AF-A0A1F8E250-F1
#
_entry.id   AF-A0A1F8E250-F1
#
_cell.length_a   1.000
_cell.length_b   1.000
_cell.length_c   1.000
_cell.angle_alpha   90.00
_cell.angle_beta   90.00
_cell.angle_gamma   90.00
#
_symmetry.space_group_name_H-M   'P 1'
#
loop_
_entity.id
_entity.type
_entity.pdbx_description
1 polymer ?
#
loop_
_entity_poly.entity_id
_entity_poly.type
_entity_poly.pdbx_seq_one_letter_code
_entity_poly.pdbx_strand_id
1 'polypeptide(L)'
;MKSSRQTIFSTVLSIVITVFAVGMVVHAAPWADPTATPPGNNAAEPINISNSGQAKSGGLMLNTGGALIGLIVQNGSMGIGDVTPDAGLKLDVEGKVGATEYCDQNGNNCRAMTAVAAEGGSFKGGFGGHGSNPPLVRCDSPNSFTGNCTCPTGTTYHRIGLSWSGDPSTPDTSYLCY
;
A
#
# COMPACT_ATOMS: atom_id res chain seq x y z
N MET A 1 87.87 -26.57 -0.23
CA MET A 1 87.23 -25.87 0.92
C MET A 1 86.59 -24.59 0.37
N LYS A 2 85.25 -24.46 0.44
CA LYS A 2 84.59 -23.20 0.05
C LYS A 2 85.02 -22.11 1.03
N SER A 3 85.34 -20.90 0.54
CA SER A 3 85.73 -19.81 1.44
C SER A 3 84.52 -19.36 2.28
N SER A 4 84.75 -18.87 3.51
CA SER A 4 83.67 -18.40 4.38
C SER A 4 82.77 -17.34 3.71
N ARG A 5 83.34 -16.55 2.79
CA ARG A 5 82.59 -15.57 1.97
C ARG A 5 81.62 -16.23 0.97
N GLN A 6 82.05 -17.31 0.31
CA GLN A 6 81.18 -18.08 -0.58
C GLN A 6 80.07 -18.81 0.19
N THR A 7 80.35 -19.23 1.43
CA THR A 7 79.36 -19.89 2.29
C THR A 7 78.28 -18.90 2.69
N ILE A 8 78.65 -17.74 3.24
CA ILE A 8 77.70 -16.68 3.65
C ILE A 8 76.82 -16.21 2.48
N PHE A 9 77.42 -15.96 1.31
CA PHE A 9 76.68 -15.54 0.12
C PHE A 9 75.66 -16.60 -0.33
N SER A 10 76.04 -17.87 -0.31
CA SER A 10 75.14 -18.99 -0.65
C SER A 10 73.99 -19.13 0.35
N THR A 11 74.23 -18.92 1.65
CA THR A 11 73.19 -19.05 2.66
C THR A 11 72.16 -17.92 2.54
N VAL A 12 72.62 -16.68 2.42
CA VAL A 12 71.74 -15.50 2.27
C VAL A 12 70.90 -15.61 1.00
N LEU A 13 71.51 -16.01 -0.12
CA LEU A 13 70.81 -16.19 -1.38
C LEU A 13 69.73 -17.28 -1.26
N SER A 14 70.00 -18.39 -0.55
CA SER A 14 68.98 -19.43 -0.33
C SER A 14 67.81 -18.94 0.51
N ILE A 15 68.04 -18.10 1.53
CA ILE A 15 66.98 -17.55 2.38
C ILE A 15 66.09 -16.61 1.56
N VAL A 16 66.68 -15.71 0.77
CA VAL A 16 65.92 -14.77 -0.07
C VAL A 16 65.07 -15.51 -1.10
N ILE A 17 65.63 -16.52 -1.77
CA ILE A 17 64.89 -17.36 -2.72
C ILE A 17 63.74 -18.10 -2.01
N THR A 18 63.98 -18.62 -0.80
CA THR A 18 62.95 -19.34 -0.04
C THR A 18 61.81 -18.42 0.39
N VAL A 19 62.12 -17.23 0.91
CA VAL A 19 61.11 -16.23 1.31
C VAL A 19 60.28 -15.77 0.11
N PHE A 20 60.93 -15.52 -1.03
CA PHE A 20 60.25 -15.14 -2.25
C PHE A 20 59.36 -16.26 -2.82
N ALA A 21 59.85 -17.51 -2.79
CA ALA A 21 59.09 -18.67 -3.21
C ALA A 21 57.87 -18.91 -2.30
N VAL A 22 58.02 -18.78 -0.98
CA VAL A 22 56.89 -18.89 -0.03
C VAL A 22 55.90 -17.74 -0.23
N GLY A 23 56.38 -16.51 -0.44
CA GLY A 23 55.52 -15.36 -0.73
C GLY A 23 54.70 -15.53 -2.02
N MET A 24 55.32 -16.06 -3.08
CA MET A 24 54.65 -16.41 -4.34
C MET A 24 53.55 -17.48 -4.14
N VAL A 25 53.79 -18.49 -3.30
CA VAL A 25 52.80 -19.53 -2.99
C VAL A 25 51.61 -18.96 -2.22
N VAL A 26 51.84 -18.04 -1.27
CA VAL A 26 50.78 -17.39 -0.51
C VAL A 26 49.97 -16.39 -1.35
N HIS A 27 50.59 -15.73 -2.33
CA HIS A 27 49.87 -14.86 -3.30
C HIS A 27 49.14 -15.64 -4.41
N ALA A 28 49.53 -16.89 -4.66
CA ALA A 28 48.86 -17.77 -5.61
C ALA A 28 47.66 -18.51 -5.00
N ALA A 29 47.44 -18.43 -3.68
CA ALA A 29 46.19 -18.87 -3.09
C ALA A 29 45.07 -17.98 -3.66
N PRO A 30 44.13 -18.53 -4.47
CA PRO A 30 42.99 -17.75 -4.90
C PRO A 30 42.28 -17.31 -3.63
N TRP A 31 42.00 -16.01 -3.52
CA TRP A 31 41.08 -15.54 -2.50
C TRP A 31 39.78 -16.34 -2.68
N ALA A 32 39.48 -17.20 -1.72
CA ALA A 32 38.27 -17.98 -1.73
C ALA A 32 37.17 -17.10 -1.15
N ASP A 33 36.17 -16.79 -1.97
CA ASP A 33 34.95 -16.15 -1.48
C ASP A 33 34.39 -16.94 -0.29
N PRO A 34 33.86 -16.27 0.75
CA PRO A 34 33.19 -16.95 1.85
C PRO A 34 32.10 -17.88 1.31
N THR A 35 32.23 -19.18 1.56
CA THR A 35 31.29 -20.20 1.06
C THR A 35 30.02 -20.33 1.90
N ALA A 36 29.98 -19.65 3.05
CA ALA A 36 28.82 -19.63 3.92
C ALA A 36 27.83 -18.54 3.48
N THR A 37 26.54 -18.91 3.42
CA THR A 37 25.46 -17.95 3.18
C THR A 37 25.39 -16.95 4.34
N PRO A 38 25.36 -15.63 4.09
CA PRO A 38 25.14 -14.64 5.15
C PRO A 38 23.90 -15.01 5.98
N PRO A 39 23.94 -14.91 7.32
CA PRO A 39 24.91 -14.16 8.13
C PRO A 39 26.09 -14.98 8.69
N GLY A 40 26.25 -16.26 8.33
CA GLY A 40 27.34 -17.08 8.86
C GLY A 40 28.68 -16.74 8.19
N ASN A 41 29.66 -16.21 8.93
CA ASN A 41 31.02 -15.87 8.46
C ASN A 41 31.10 -14.97 7.20
N ASN A 42 30.02 -14.26 6.85
CA ASN A 42 29.98 -13.29 5.76
C ASN A 42 29.12 -12.09 6.17
N ALA A 43 29.44 -10.91 5.64
CA ALA A 43 28.64 -9.71 5.91
C ALA A 43 27.24 -9.89 5.32
N ALA A 44 26.20 -9.56 6.08
CA ALA A 44 24.83 -9.55 5.55
C ALA A 44 24.76 -8.58 4.36
N GLU A 45 24.32 -9.09 3.20
CA GLU A 45 24.30 -8.29 1.98
C GLU A 45 23.44 -7.03 2.15
N PRO A 46 23.89 -5.88 1.62
CA PRO A 46 23.04 -4.71 1.43
C PRO A 46 21.85 -5.01 0.51
N ILE A 47 20.86 -4.12 0.51
CA ILE A 47 19.93 -4.05 -0.62
C ILE A 47 20.76 -3.72 -1.87
N ASN A 48 20.58 -4.49 -2.93
CA ASN A 48 21.35 -4.43 -4.16
C ASN A 48 20.43 -4.20 -5.37
N ILE A 49 21.01 -4.14 -6.56
CA ILE A 49 20.31 -3.81 -7.82
C ILE A 49 19.80 -5.06 -8.56
N SER A 50 19.82 -6.24 -7.94
CA SER A 50 19.34 -7.46 -8.59
C SER A 50 17.82 -7.47 -8.71
N ASN A 51 17.29 -8.33 -9.60
CA ASN A 51 15.85 -8.52 -9.76
C ASN A 51 15.25 -9.50 -8.74
N SER A 52 16.05 -10.00 -7.79
CA SER A 52 15.56 -10.89 -6.74
C SER A 52 15.00 -10.05 -5.60
N GLY A 53 13.83 -10.45 -5.07
CA GLY A 53 13.27 -9.80 -3.89
C GLY A 53 14.23 -9.90 -2.69
N GLN A 54 14.42 -8.79 -1.97
CA GLN A 54 15.27 -8.75 -0.78
C GLN A 54 14.46 -8.29 0.43
N ALA A 55 14.71 -8.93 1.57
CA ALA A 55 14.11 -8.58 2.85
C ALA A 55 15.19 -8.23 3.87
N LYS A 56 14.86 -7.32 4.79
CA LYS A 56 15.71 -6.99 5.93
C LYS A 56 14.94 -7.32 7.22
N SER A 57 15.59 -8.07 8.12
CA SER A 57 14.97 -8.42 9.41
C SER A 57 14.78 -7.21 10.32
N GLY A 58 15.61 -6.17 10.17
CA GLY A 58 15.45 -4.89 10.85
C GLY A 58 14.70 -3.87 9.99
N GLY A 59 14.38 -2.72 10.59
CA GLY A 59 13.75 -1.62 9.87
C GLY A 59 14.62 -1.07 8.73
N LEU A 60 13.94 -0.58 7.68
CA LEU A 60 14.57 0.12 6.56
C LEU A 60 14.29 1.61 6.68
N MET A 61 15.34 2.42 6.86
CA MET A 61 15.25 3.87 6.82
C MET A 61 15.82 4.37 5.49
N LEU A 62 14.99 5.07 4.71
CA LEU A 62 15.39 5.66 3.43
C LEU A 62 15.42 7.18 3.54
N ASN A 63 16.22 7.81 2.69
CA ASN A 63 16.29 9.26 2.54
C ASN A 63 16.67 10.07 3.80
N THR A 64 17.55 9.55 4.64
CA THR A 64 18.09 10.29 5.80
C THR A 64 19.03 11.44 5.41
N GLY A 65 19.44 11.50 4.13
CA GLY A 65 20.29 12.57 3.56
C GLY A 65 19.52 13.77 3.00
N GLY A 66 18.19 13.79 3.06
CA GLY A 66 17.39 14.96 2.67
C GLY A 66 17.16 15.14 1.16
N ALA A 67 17.14 14.05 0.39
CA ALA A 67 16.71 14.12 -1.01
C ALA A 67 15.24 14.55 -1.10
N LEU A 68 14.88 15.23 -2.19
CA LEU A 68 13.52 15.70 -2.43
C LEU A 68 12.50 14.55 -2.51
N ILE A 69 12.91 13.40 -3.07
CA ILE A 69 12.08 12.21 -3.22
C ILE A 69 12.78 11.05 -2.52
N GLY A 70 12.13 10.46 -1.52
CA GLY A 70 12.76 9.43 -0.69
C GLY A 70 12.58 7.99 -1.18
N LEU A 71 11.41 7.67 -1.74
CA LEU A 71 11.07 6.36 -2.28
C LEU A 71 10.12 6.52 -3.46
N ILE A 72 10.42 5.83 -4.56
CA ILE A 72 9.54 5.68 -5.72
C ILE A 72 9.37 4.19 -5.98
N VAL A 73 8.13 3.74 -6.09
CA VAL A 73 7.79 2.40 -6.57
C VAL A 73 7.19 2.56 -7.97
N GLN A 74 8.05 2.53 -8.98
CA GLN A 74 7.64 2.78 -10.38
C GLN A 74 6.79 1.63 -10.94
N ASN A 75 7.10 0.40 -10.52
CA ASN A 75 6.45 -0.82 -10.97
C ASN A 75 6.01 -1.65 -9.77
N GLY A 76 4.89 -2.36 -9.93
CA GLY A 76 4.28 -3.15 -8.86
C GLY A 76 3.35 -2.33 -7.96
N SER A 77 3.06 -2.93 -6.80
CA SER A 77 2.19 -2.41 -5.75
C SER A 77 2.91 -2.45 -4.41
N MET A 78 2.65 -1.47 -3.55
CA MET A 78 3.16 -1.41 -2.19
C MET A 78 2.13 -2.01 -1.23
N GLY A 79 2.50 -3.05 -0.50
CA GLY A 79 1.69 -3.62 0.59
C GLY A 79 2.22 -3.18 1.95
N ILE A 80 1.34 -2.74 2.84
CA ILE A 80 1.63 -2.41 4.24
C ILE A 80 0.75 -3.30 5.12
N GLY A 81 1.37 -4.21 5.88
CA GLY A 81 0.62 -5.25 6.60
C GLY A 81 0.21 -6.42 5.69
N ASP A 82 0.17 -6.20 4.38
CA ASP A 82 -0.17 -7.20 3.37
C ASP A 82 1.03 -7.53 2.48
N VAL A 83 1.31 -8.84 2.30
CA VAL A 83 2.38 -9.36 1.44
C VAL A 83 1.88 -9.76 0.04
N THR A 84 0.57 -9.70 -0.18
CA THR A 84 -0.10 -10.01 -1.43
C THR A 84 -1.11 -8.92 -1.80
N PRO A 85 -0.64 -7.68 -2.11
CA PRO A 85 -1.52 -6.56 -2.43
C PRO A 85 -2.62 -6.92 -3.43
N ASP A 86 -3.85 -6.49 -3.15
CA ASP A 86 -5.02 -6.78 -3.96
C ASP A 86 -4.90 -6.19 -5.39
N ALA A 87 -5.50 -6.89 -6.34
CA ALA A 87 -5.44 -6.53 -7.75
C ALA A 87 -6.03 -5.14 -8.01
N GLY A 88 -5.25 -4.27 -8.65
CA GLY A 88 -5.67 -2.92 -9.04
C GLY A 88 -5.27 -1.82 -8.03
N LEU A 89 -4.81 -2.18 -6.83
CA LEU A 89 -4.33 -1.22 -5.84
C LEU A 89 -2.83 -0.96 -6.01
N LYS A 90 -2.43 0.32 -6.06
CA LYS A 90 -1.01 0.72 -6.08
C LYS A 90 -0.40 0.79 -4.68
N LEU A 91 -1.21 1.15 -3.70
CA LEU A 91 -0.92 1.10 -2.29
C LEU A 91 -2.05 0.32 -1.64
N ASP A 92 -1.72 -0.78 -0.99
CA ASP A 92 -2.64 -1.60 -0.21
C ASP A 92 -2.19 -1.60 1.24
N VAL A 93 -3.11 -1.34 2.15
CA VAL A 93 -2.81 -1.21 3.59
C VAL A 93 -3.81 -2.03 4.37
N GLU A 94 -3.34 -3.15 4.92
CA GLU A 94 -4.09 -3.91 5.91
C GLU A 94 -3.97 -3.20 7.27
N GLY A 95 -4.91 -2.30 7.54
CA GLY A 95 -4.97 -1.57 8.81
C GLY A 95 -5.42 -0.12 8.68
N LYS A 96 -5.11 0.68 9.71
CA LYS A 96 -5.48 2.10 9.75
C LYS A 96 -4.48 2.92 8.93
N VAL A 97 -4.99 3.73 8.01
CA VAL A 97 -4.21 4.75 7.29
C VAL A 97 -4.43 6.11 7.94
N GLY A 98 -3.36 6.73 8.42
CA GLY A 98 -3.38 8.09 8.94
C GLY A 98 -2.87 9.07 7.87
N ALA A 99 -3.72 10.01 7.45
CA ALA A 99 -3.35 11.09 6.57
C ALA A 99 -4.10 12.38 6.95
N THR A 100 -3.48 13.53 6.73
CA THR A 100 -4.18 14.82 6.87
C THR A 100 -5.27 14.93 5.81
N GLU A 101 -4.97 14.54 4.57
CA GLU A 101 -5.87 14.57 3.43
C GLU A 101 -5.60 13.41 2.46
N TYR A 102 -6.60 13.06 1.66
CA TYR A 102 -6.49 12.18 0.50
C TYR A 102 -6.76 12.97 -0.76
N CYS A 103 -5.90 12.82 -1.77
CA CYS A 103 -5.99 13.52 -3.04
C CYS A 103 -6.26 12.53 -4.19
N ASP A 104 -6.79 13.04 -5.31
CA ASP A 104 -6.89 12.28 -6.55
C ASP A 104 -5.50 11.98 -7.18
N GLN A 105 -5.48 11.23 -8.30
CA GLN A 105 -4.21 10.84 -8.93
C GLN A 105 -3.36 12.01 -9.46
N ASN A 106 -3.93 13.20 -9.57
CA ASN A 106 -3.25 14.40 -10.06
C ASN A 106 -2.79 15.31 -8.90
N GLY A 107 -3.17 15.00 -7.66
CA GLY A 107 -2.89 15.83 -6.49
C GLY A 107 -3.72 17.12 -6.41
N ASN A 108 -4.77 17.26 -7.22
CA ASN A 108 -5.54 18.51 -7.34
C ASN A 108 -6.78 18.55 -6.44
N ASN A 109 -7.38 17.39 -6.18
CA ASN A 109 -8.61 17.27 -5.41
C ASN A 109 -8.37 16.61 -4.06
N CYS A 110 -7.82 17.36 -3.11
CA CYS A 110 -7.56 16.89 -1.76
C CYS A 110 -8.78 17.06 -0.84
N ARG A 111 -8.98 16.11 0.07
CA ARG A 111 -10.04 16.14 1.10
C ARG A 111 -9.49 15.65 2.42
N ALA A 112 -9.71 16.40 3.48
CA ALA A 112 -9.53 15.92 4.84
C ALA A 112 -10.47 14.74 5.13
N MET A 113 -10.05 13.84 6.02
CA MET A 113 -10.86 12.67 6.41
C MET A 113 -12.26 13.03 6.91
N THR A 114 -12.40 14.18 7.58
CA THR A 114 -13.69 14.71 8.04
C THR A 114 -14.64 15.01 6.88
N ALA A 115 -14.13 15.44 5.73
CA ALA A 115 -14.91 15.73 4.53
C ALA A 115 -15.23 14.45 3.73
N VAL A 116 -14.32 13.47 3.73
CA VAL A 116 -14.57 12.16 3.09
C VAL A 116 -15.74 11.44 3.78
N ALA A 117 -15.79 11.46 5.12
CA ALA A 117 -16.88 10.85 5.87
C ALA A 117 -18.22 11.62 5.79
N ALA A 118 -18.19 12.94 5.57
CA ALA A 118 -19.38 13.78 5.54
C ALA A 118 -20.24 13.60 4.28
N GLU A 119 -19.69 13.06 3.19
CA GLU A 119 -20.45 12.81 1.96
C GLU A 119 -21.08 11.41 1.88
N GLY A 120 -20.87 10.56 2.91
CA GLY A 120 -21.45 9.22 3.03
C GLY A 120 -22.97 9.15 3.29
N GLY A 121 -23.75 10.17 2.95
CA GLY A 121 -25.17 10.21 3.31
C GLY A 121 -26.02 11.28 2.63
N SER A 122 -25.62 11.82 1.49
CA SER A 122 -26.56 12.55 0.65
C SER A 122 -26.28 12.19 -0.79
N PHE A 123 -27.00 11.19 -1.29
CA PHE A 123 -27.37 11.18 -2.69
C PHE A 123 -28.00 12.55 -2.99
N LYS A 124 -27.18 13.50 -3.47
CA LYS A 124 -27.62 14.73 -4.14
C LYS A 124 -28.18 14.40 -5.53
N GLY A 125 -28.62 13.17 -5.76
CA GLY A 125 -29.90 12.94 -6.42
C GLY A 125 -31.02 13.53 -5.56
N GLY A 126 -30.98 14.85 -5.37
CA GLY A 126 -32.21 15.57 -5.21
C GLY A 126 -33.03 15.18 -6.42
N PHE A 127 -34.15 14.51 -6.19
CA PHE A 127 -35.31 14.84 -6.98
C PHE A 127 -35.35 16.36 -6.93
N GLY A 128 -34.92 16.98 -8.03
CA GLY A 128 -34.84 18.41 -8.14
C GLY A 128 -36.15 18.92 -7.57
N GLY A 129 -36.06 19.80 -6.58
CA GLY A 129 -37.21 20.56 -6.17
C GLY A 129 -37.72 21.24 -7.43
N HIS A 130 -38.68 20.61 -8.10
CA HIS A 130 -39.70 21.33 -8.81
C HIS A 130 -40.22 22.29 -7.75
N GLY A 131 -39.96 23.57 -7.99
CA GLY A 131 -40.18 24.64 -7.04
C GLY A 131 -41.49 24.41 -6.30
N SER A 132 -41.42 24.55 -4.98
CA SER A 132 -42.56 24.57 -4.08
C SER A 132 -43.74 25.34 -4.67
N ASN A 133 -44.65 24.62 -5.32
CA ASN A 133 -46.09 24.81 -5.41
C ASN A 133 -46.67 23.73 -6.36
N PRO A 134 -47.45 22.75 -5.88
CA PRO A 134 -48.39 22.83 -4.75
C PRO A 134 -48.05 21.82 -3.61
N PRO A 135 -48.82 21.75 -2.50
CA PRO A 135 -48.39 21.04 -1.29
C PRO A 135 -48.46 19.53 -1.50
N LEU A 136 -47.31 18.85 -1.40
CA LEU A 136 -47.29 17.39 -1.27
C LEU A 136 -47.76 17.05 0.14
N VAL A 137 -49.05 16.76 0.28
CA VAL A 137 -49.62 16.24 1.54
C VAL A 137 -49.20 14.78 1.66
N ARG A 138 -48.35 14.50 2.66
CA ARG A 138 -47.99 13.14 3.05
C ARG A 138 -49.21 12.48 3.72
N CYS A 139 -49.56 11.28 3.29
CA CYS A 139 -50.62 10.51 3.97
C CYS A 139 -50.03 9.80 5.18
N ASP A 140 -50.25 10.36 6.37
CA ASP A 140 -49.72 9.79 7.63
C ASP A 140 -50.56 8.63 8.18
N SER A 141 -51.60 8.15 7.47
CA SER A 141 -52.44 7.03 7.91
C SER A 141 -53.09 6.27 6.73
N PRO A 142 -52.39 5.30 6.10
CA PRO A 142 -53.03 4.37 5.17
C PRO A 142 -54.03 3.46 5.91
N ASN A 143 -55.16 3.13 5.27
CA ASN A 143 -56.12 2.17 5.80
C ASN A 143 -55.47 0.77 5.89
N SER A 144 -55.42 0.19 7.10
CA SER A 144 -54.78 -1.10 7.38
C SER A 144 -55.44 -2.32 6.72
N PHE A 145 -56.66 -2.19 6.20
CA PHE A 145 -57.38 -3.27 5.52
C PHE A 145 -57.30 -3.23 3.99
N THR A 146 -57.01 -2.08 3.38
CA THR A 146 -56.99 -1.93 1.91
C THR A 146 -55.68 -1.39 1.35
N GLY A 147 -54.81 -0.83 2.18
CA GLY A 147 -53.58 -0.16 1.73
C GLY A 147 -53.83 1.13 0.95
N ASN A 148 -55.08 1.60 0.88
CA ASN A 148 -55.44 2.83 0.18
C ASN A 148 -55.42 4.02 1.16
N CYS A 149 -54.86 5.13 0.72
CA CYS A 149 -55.06 6.42 1.37
C CYS A 149 -56.39 7.03 0.88
N THR A 150 -56.95 8.00 1.61
CA THR A 150 -58.09 8.82 1.13
C THR A 150 -57.63 10.27 1.03
N CYS A 151 -57.40 10.79 -0.18
CA CYS A 151 -56.97 12.17 -0.38
C CYS A 151 -58.20 13.08 -0.14
N PRO A 152 -58.04 14.26 0.47
CA PRO A 152 -59.16 15.17 0.74
C PRO A 152 -59.95 15.59 -0.51
N THR A 153 -59.40 15.49 -1.73
CA THR A 153 -59.98 16.10 -2.94
C THR A 153 -60.00 15.24 -4.23
N GLY A 154 -59.75 13.92 -4.19
CA GLY A 154 -59.95 13.01 -5.35
C GLY A 154 -58.69 12.28 -5.84
N THR A 155 -58.60 10.95 -5.64
CA THR A 155 -58.81 9.80 -6.56
C THR A 155 -57.67 9.34 -7.48
N THR A 156 -56.52 10.00 -7.55
CA THR A 156 -55.36 9.39 -8.25
C THR A 156 -54.13 9.28 -7.36
N TYR A 157 -53.76 8.05 -7.04
CA TYR A 157 -52.50 7.70 -6.40
C TYR A 157 -51.52 7.18 -7.43
N HIS A 158 -50.29 7.70 -7.39
CA HIS A 158 -49.17 7.07 -8.09
C HIS A 158 -48.41 6.20 -7.11
N ARG A 159 -48.23 4.92 -7.43
CA ARG A 159 -47.45 3.98 -6.60
C ARG A 159 -45.98 4.29 -6.82
N ILE A 160 -45.32 4.91 -5.85
CA ILE A 160 -43.86 5.05 -5.89
C ILE A 160 -43.29 3.86 -5.12
N GLY A 161 -42.94 2.81 -5.84
CA GLY A 161 -42.27 1.64 -5.26
C GLY A 161 -40.83 1.97 -4.93
N LEU A 162 -40.56 2.44 -3.72
CA LEU A 162 -39.21 2.52 -3.18
C LEU A 162 -39.11 1.51 -2.02
N SER A 163 -38.82 0.26 -2.36
CA SER A 163 -38.52 -0.76 -1.35
C SER A 163 -37.05 -0.70 -0.98
N TRP A 164 -36.73 -0.01 0.10
CA TRP A 164 -35.58 -0.38 0.94
C TRP A 164 -35.81 0.06 2.39
N SER A 165 -36.80 -0.55 3.03
CA SER A 165 -36.74 -0.76 4.47
C SER A 165 -35.98 -2.07 4.67
N GLY A 166 -34.90 -2.06 5.45
CA GLY A 166 -34.17 -3.27 5.86
C GLY A 166 -35.00 -4.23 6.74
N ASP A 167 -36.33 -4.12 6.70
CA ASP A 167 -37.30 -4.96 7.39
C ASP A 167 -38.14 -5.72 6.34
N PRO A 168 -37.94 -7.04 6.17
CA PRO A 168 -38.69 -7.84 5.21
C PRO A 168 -40.18 -8.02 5.59
N SER A 169 -40.63 -7.53 6.74
CA SER A 169 -42.01 -7.69 7.21
C SER A 169 -42.92 -6.49 6.93
N THR A 170 -42.38 -5.33 6.52
CA THR A 170 -43.17 -4.14 6.21
C THR A 170 -42.80 -3.54 4.86
N PRO A 171 -43.64 -3.69 3.82
CA PRO A 171 -43.45 -2.92 2.60
C PRO A 171 -43.74 -1.45 2.90
N ASP A 172 -42.69 -0.62 2.92
CA ASP A 172 -42.82 0.85 3.00
C ASP A 172 -43.42 1.39 1.71
N THR A 173 -44.74 1.29 1.59
CA THR A 173 -45.49 1.89 0.49
C THR A 173 -45.81 3.33 0.84
N SER A 174 -45.02 4.25 0.31
CA SER A 174 -45.33 5.68 0.35
C SER A 174 -46.24 6.06 -0.82
N TYR A 175 -47.35 6.73 -0.52
CA TYR A 175 -48.31 7.21 -1.52
C TYR A 175 -48.26 8.74 -1.57
N LEU A 176 -48.20 9.31 -2.78
CA LEU A 176 -48.36 10.75 -2.99
C LEU A 176 -49.80 11.04 -3.45
N CYS A 177 -50.42 12.03 -2.80
CA CYS A 177 -51.65 12.67 -3.26
C CYS A 177 -51.28 13.85 -4.16
N TYR A 178 -51.98 13.99 -5.30
CA TYR A 178 -51.98 15.18 -6.15
C TYR A 178 -53.39 15.76 -6.20
#